data_AF-A0A8D0ELH1-F1
#
_entry.id   AF-A0A8D0ELH1-F1
#
_cell.length_a   1.000
_cell.length_b   1.000
_cell.length_c   1.000
_cell.angle_alpha   90.00
_cell.angle_beta   90.00
_cell.angle_gamma   90.00
#
_symmetry.space_group_name_H-M   'P 1'
#
loop_
_entity.id
_entity.type
_entity.pdbx_description
1 polymer ?
#
loop_
_entity_poly.entity_id
_entity_poly.type
_entity_poly.pdbx_seq_one_letter_code
_entity_poly.pdbx_strand_id
1 'polypeptide(L)'
;MHNICFPHQDLQNCFQEQIRLQGQVRLLEHRVKQQQLKVVQLLEKKEIQYSDRGDENSVIDLGGKRQYSDCAEIYNDGHKQSGFYKMKPIQSPAEFLAFCDMSEGGGVCLNQNTISKQV
;
A
#
# COMPACT_ATOMS: atom_id res chain seq x y z
N MET A 1 33.23 -35.18 46.55
CA MET A 1 32.54 -35.28 45.26
C MET A 1 31.10 -34.81 45.47
N HIS A 2 30.79 -33.56 45.10
CA HIS A 2 29.42 -33.05 45.22
C HIS A 2 28.66 -33.39 43.93
N ASN A 3 27.69 -34.30 44.01
CA ASN A 3 26.73 -34.52 42.95
C ASN A 3 25.71 -33.38 42.96
N ILE A 4 25.77 -32.52 41.94
CA ILE A 4 24.75 -31.51 41.68
C ILE A 4 23.67 -32.18 40.84
N CYS A 5 22.54 -32.56 41.45
CA CYS A 5 21.34 -32.90 40.69
C CYS A 5 20.68 -31.61 40.22
N PHE A 6 20.66 -31.37 38.90
CA PHE A 6 19.77 -30.39 38.30
C PHE A 6 18.33 -30.92 38.35
N PRO A 7 17.30 -30.09 38.62
CA PRO A 7 15.92 -30.57 38.71
C PRO A 7 15.46 -31.02 37.32
N HIS A 8 15.20 -32.32 37.17
CA HIS A 8 14.65 -32.92 35.96
C HIS A 8 13.36 -32.21 35.47
N GLN A 9 12.62 -31.59 36.40
CA GLN A 9 11.39 -30.83 36.15
C GLN A 9 11.59 -29.61 35.23
N ASP A 10 12.71 -28.88 35.39
CA ASP A 10 12.94 -27.62 34.68
C ASP A 10 13.26 -27.84 33.20
N LEU A 11 14.00 -28.92 32.90
CA LEU A 11 14.33 -29.31 31.54
C LEU A 11 13.07 -29.77 30.78
N GLN A 12 12.17 -30.48 31.47
CA GLN A 12 10.93 -30.97 30.91
C GLN A 12 9.94 -29.83 30.60
N ASN A 13 9.87 -28.84 31.49
CA ASN A 13 9.08 -27.62 31.28
C ASN A 13 9.64 -26.78 30.12
N CYS A 14 10.96 -26.61 30.04
CA CYS A 14 11.62 -25.92 28.93
C CYS A 14 11.32 -26.61 27.58
N PHE A 15 11.39 -27.94 27.52
CA PHE A 15 11.10 -28.70 26.31
C PHE A 15 9.65 -28.53 25.85
N GLN A 16 8.70 -28.55 26.79
CA GLN A 16 7.29 -28.34 26.51
C GLN A 16 7.01 -26.93 25.98
N GLU A 17 7.62 -25.91 26.60
CA GLU A 17 7.54 -24.53 26.13
C GLU A 17 8.15 -24.34 24.75
N GLN A 18 9.26 -25.01 24.45
CA GLN A 18 9.87 -24.97 23.12
C GLN A 18 8.93 -25.53 22.05
N ILE A 19 8.26 -26.67 22.31
CA ILE A 19 7.27 -27.22 21.37
C ILE A 19 6.10 -26.25 21.19
N ARG A 20 5.60 -25.65 22.27
CA ARG A 20 4.50 -24.68 22.25
C ARG A 20 4.86 -23.44 21.43
N LEU A 21 6.05 -22.88 21.63
CA LEU A 21 6.54 -21.71 20.91
C LEU A 21 6.79 -22.02 19.43
N GLN A 22 7.41 -23.17 19.12
CA GLN A 22 7.60 -23.61 17.74
C GLN A 22 6.25 -23.79 17.02
N GLY A 23 5.22 -24.29 17.71
CA GLY A 23 3.86 -24.36 17.17
C GLY A 23 3.28 -22.99 16.84
N GLN A 24 3.46 -22.02 17.74
CA GLN A 24 3.01 -20.64 17.52
C GLN A 24 3.74 -19.96 16.37
N VAL A 25 5.07 -20.14 16.27
CA VAL A 25 5.87 -19.60 15.15
C VAL A 25 5.35 -20.16 13.83
N ARG A 26 5.16 -21.48 13.71
CA ARG A 26 4.62 -22.09 12.48
C ARG A 26 3.23 -21.55 12.12
N LEU A 27 2.37 -21.32 13.11
CA LEU A 27 1.05 -20.73 12.89
C LEU A 27 1.14 -19.29 12.38
N LEU A 28 2.02 -18.48 12.97
CA LEU A 28 2.25 -17.11 12.57
C LEU A 28 2.84 -17.04 11.16
N GLU A 29 3.85 -17.86 10.85
CA GLU A 29 4.43 -17.98 9.51
C GLU A 29 3.36 -18.32 8.47
N HIS A 30 2.46 -19.27 8.79
CA HIS A 30 1.35 -19.60 7.89
C HIS A 30 0.43 -18.40 7.66
N ARG A 31 0.04 -17.67 8.71
CA ARG A 31 -0.81 -16.48 8.60
C ARG A 31 -0.15 -15.38 7.78
N VAL A 32 1.14 -15.11 8.00
CA VAL A 32 1.91 -14.12 7.24
C VAL A 32 1.95 -14.49 5.77
N LYS A 33 2.18 -15.77 5.45
CA LYS A 33 2.17 -16.26 4.06
C LYS A 33 0.80 -16.06 3.40
N GLN A 34 -0.28 -16.37 4.11
CA GLN A 34 -1.64 -16.12 3.61
C GLN A 34 -1.91 -14.63 3.37
N GLN A 35 -1.45 -13.77 4.28
CA GLN A 35 -1.59 -12.32 4.12
C GLN A 35 -0.78 -11.81 2.93
N GLN A 36 0.44 -12.31 2.72
CA GLN A 36 1.26 -11.96 1.55
C GLN A 36 0.56 -12.32 0.24
N LEU A 37 -0.03 -13.52 0.14
CA LEU A 37 -0.79 -13.91 -1.06
C LEU A 37 -1.96 -12.95 -1.33
N LYS A 38 -2.68 -12.53 -0.28
CA LYS A 38 -3.77 -11.56 -0.42
C LYS A 38 -3.26 -10.20 -0.90
N VAL A 39 -2.11 -9.74 -0.41
CA VAL A 39 -1.47 -8.50 -0.87
C VAL A 39 -1.10 -8.62 -2.35
N VAL A 40 -0.46 -9.71 -2.77
CA VAL A 40 -0.11 -9.93 -4.18
C VAL A 40 -1.35 -9.90 -5.08
N GLN A 41 -2.41 -10.61 -4.70
CA GLN A 41 -3.68 -10.60 -5.45
C GLN A 41 -4.29 -9.20 -5.56
N LEU A 42 -4.21 -8.38 -4.51
CA LEU A 42 -4.70 -7.01 -4.54
C LEU A 42 -3.85 -6.12 -5.45
N LEU A 43 -2.52 -6.33 -5.48
CA LEU A 43 -1.62 -5.62 -6.38
C LEU A 43 -1.86 -6.00 -7.84
N GLU A 44 -2.04 -7.29 -8.15
CA GLU A 44 -2.39 -7.75 -9.50
C GLU A 44 -3.73 -7.17 -9.98
N LYS A 45 -4.76 -7.18 -9.12
CA LYS A 45 -6.05 -6.56 -9.43
C LYS A 45 -5.94 -5.05 -9.66
N LYS A 46 -5.03 -4.39 -8.94
CA LYS A 46 -4.75 -2.97 -9.13
C LYS A 46 -4.18 -2.74 -10.52
N GLU A 47 -3.12 -3.45 -10.91
CA GLU A 47 -2.50 -3.35 -12.25
C GLU A 47 -3.51 -3.60 -13.38
N ILE A 48 -4.38 -4.61 -13.25
CA ILE A 48 -5.42 -4.91 -14.25
C ILE A 48 -6.43 -3.75 -14.38
N GLN A 49 -6.83 -3.12 -13.27
CA GLN A 49 -7.70 -1.93 -13.32
C GLN A 49 -7.04 -0.70 -13.96
N TYR A 50 -5.71 -0.56 -13.89
CA TYR A 50 -4.97 0.50 -14.57
C TYR A 50 -4.72 0.18 -16.05
N SER A 51 -4.54 -1.10 -16.40
CA SER A 51 -4.30 -1.56 -17.77
C SER A 51 -5.57 -1.61 -18.64
N ASP A 52 -6.75 -1.84 -18.05
CA ASP A 52 -8.03 -1.94 -18.78
C ASP A 52 -8.70 -0.56 -19.04
N ARG A 53 -8.18 0.52 -18.43
CA ARG A 53 -8.63 1.91 -18.67
C ARG A 53 -7.74 2.68 -19.66
N GLY A 54 -7.10 1.95 -20.56
CA GLY A 54 -6.52 2.52 -21.78
C GLY A 54 -7.55 2.91 -22.84
N ASP A 55 -8.81 3.14 -22.45
CA ASP A 55 -9.84 3.67 -23.35
C ASP A 55 -9.92 5.19 -23.15
N GLU A 56 -9.52 5.90 -24.20
CA GLU A 56 -9.47 7.36 -24.34
C GLU A 56 -10.83 8.05 -24.11
N ASN A 57 -11.89 7.29 -23.83
CA ASN A 57 -13.27 7.75 -23.57
C ASN A 57 -13.58 8.13 -22.11
N SER A 58 -12.64 8.00 -21.17
CA SER A 58 -12.89 8.30 -19.73
C SER A 58 -12.13 9.50 -19.17
N VAL A 59 -11.36 10.21 -19.99
CA VAL A 59 -10.63 11.41 -19.57
C VAL A 59 -11.61 12.57 -19.44
N ILE A 60 -11.70 13.16 -18.25
CA ILE A 60 -12.47 14.38 -18.04
C ILE A 60 -11.65 15.54 -18.63
N ASP A 61 -11.98 15.95 -19.86
CA ASP A 61 -11.38 17.13 -20.48
C ASP A 61 -11.95 18.40 -19.85
N LEU A 62 -11.10 19.10 -19.09
CA LEU A 62 -11.43 20.37 -18.43
C LEU A 62 -11.38 21.57 -19.40
N GLY A 63 -11.24 21.33 -20.70
CA GLY A 63 -11.37 22.35 -21.73
C GLY A 63 -10.18 23.31 -21.75
N GLY A 64 -9.02 22.82 -22.16
CA GLY A 64 -7.94 23.54 -22.88
C GLY A 64 -7.39 24.90 -22.44
N LYS A 65 -7.84 25.55 -21.35
CA LYS A 65 -7.42 26.92 -21.00
C LYS A 65 -6.65 27.03 -19.70
N ARG A 66 -6.77 26.08 -18.77
CA ARG A 66 -6.08 26.10 -17.48
C ARG A 66 -5.25 24.83 -17.30
N GLN A 67 -3.96 25.01 -17.04
CA GLN A 67 -3.05 23.91 -16.72
C GLN A 67 -3.09 23.71 -15.22
N TYR A 68 -3.58 22.55 -14.78
CA TYR A 68 -3.63 22.20 -13.37
C TYR A 68 -2.35 21.48 -12.94
N SER A 69 -1.75 21.90 -11.83
CA SER A 69 -0.53 21.26 -11.31
C SER A 69 -0.81 19.98 -10.52
N ASP A 70 -1.98 19.92 -9.88
CA ASP A 70 -2.38 18.82 -9.01
C ASP A 70 -3.91 18.69 -8.87
N CYS A 71 -4.35 17.58 -8.26
CA CYS A 71 -5.75 17.28 -8.00
C CYS A 71 -6.43 18.29 -7.05
N ALA A 72 -5.67 18.95 -6.17
CA ALA A 72 -6.22 19.93 -5.23
C ALA A 72 -6.62 21.22 -5.96
N GLU A 73 -5.83 21.66 -6.93
CA GLU A 73 -6.18 22.79 -7.79
C GLU A 73 -7.46 22.51 -8.59
N ILE A 74 -7.58 21.31 -9.16
CA ILE A 74 -8.77 20.84 -9.88
C ILE A 74 -10.00 20.85 -8.94
N TYR A 75 -9.84 20.32 -7.72
CA TYR A 75 -10.91 20.31 -6.72
C TYR A 75 -11.33 21.73 -6.34
N ASN A 76 -10.37 22.63 -6.12
CA ASN A 76 -10.63 24.01 -5.75
C ASN A 76 -11.30 24.81 -6.87
N ASP A 77 -11.09 24.44 -8.14
CA ASP A 77 -11.79 25.03 -9.28
C ASP A 77 -13.24 24.53 -9.43
N GLY A 78 -13.68 23.61 -8.58
CA GLY A 78 -15.07 23.13 -8.51
C GLY A 78 -15.28 21.75 -9.13
N HIS A 79 -14.23 21.08 -9.62
CA HIS A 79 -14.33 19.72 -10.15
C HIS A 79 -14.28 18.69 -9.01
N LYS A 80 -15.46 18.28 -8.54
CA LYS A 80 -15.64 17.37 -7.40
C LYS A 80 -15.79 15.90 -7.78
N GLN A 81 -15.77 15.56 -9.07
CA GLN A 81 -15.92 14.19 -9.52
C GLN A 81 -14.58 13.45 -9.45
N SER A 82 -14.55 12.28 -8.80
CA SER A 82 -13.36 11.42 -8.86
C SER A 82 -13.19 10.84 -10.27
N GLY A 83 -11.99 10.89 -10.82
CA GLY A 83 -11.74 10.54 -12.23
C GLY A 83 -10.30 10.75 -12.66
N PHE A 84 -10.01 10.42 -13.92
CA PHE A 84 -8.71 10.70 -14.51
C PHE A 84 -8.66 12.10 -15.09
N TYR A 85 -7.67 12.87 -14.64
CA TYR A 85 -7.44 14.24 -15.05
C TYR A 85 -6.06 14.39 -15.68
N LYS A 86 -6.00 15.23 -16.71
CA LYS A 86 -4.75 15.62 -17.35
C LYS A 86 -4.14 16.79 -16.59
N MET A 87 -2.89 16.63 -16.16
CA MET A 87 -2.19 17.60 -15.32
C MET A 87 -0.81 17.92 -15.87
N LYS A 88 -0.31 19.12 -15.55
CA LYS A 88 1.01 19.59 -15.93
C LYS A 88 1.65 20.36 -14.77
N PRO A 89 2.44 19.69 -13.91
CA PRO A 89 3.13 20.35 -12.82
C PRO A 89 4.13 21.36 -13.34
N ILE A 90 4.32 22.45 -12.60
CA ILE A 90 5.28 23.51 -12.93
C ILE A 90 6.71 22.96 -13.14
N GLN A 91 7.06 21.92 -12.38
CA GLN A 91 8.40 21.31 -12.38
C GLN A 91 8.61 20.29 -13.52
N SER A 92 7.57 19.94 -14.27
CA SER A 92 7.64 19.01 -15.40
C SER A 92 7.11 19.66 -16.68
N PRO A 93 7.88 19.65 -17.78
CA PRO A 93 7.38 20.17 -19.06
C PRO A 93 6.32 19.28 -19.69
N ALA A 94 6.18 18.03 -19.23
CA ALA A 94 5.28 17.03 -19.80
C ALA A 94 3.96 16.94 -19.04
N GLU A 95 2.86 16.88 -19.80
CA GLU A 95 1.54 16.53 -19.30
C GLU A 95 1.51 15.04 -18.94
N PHE A 96 0.81 14.69 -17.87
CA PHE A 96 0.50 13.30 -17.55
C PHE A 96 -0.94 13.15 -17.08
N LEU A 97 -1.44 11.93 -17.19
CA LEU A 97 -2.77 11.57 -16.72
C LEU A 97 -2.66 10.96 -15.32
N ALA A 98 -3.46 11.43 -14.37
CA ALA A 98 -3.54 10.82 -13.04
C ALA A 98 -4.98 10.75 -12.54
N PHE A 99 -5.25 9.74 -11.72
CA PHE A 99 -6.53 9.60 -11.05
C PHE A 99 -6.58 10.52 -9.82
N CYS A 100 -7.58 11.38 -9.77
CA CYS A 100 -7.86 12.22 -8.61
C CYS A 100 -9.06 11.64 -7.85
N ASP A 101 -8.84 11.30 -6.58
CA ASP A 101 -9.93 11.00 -5.65
C ASP A 101 -10.41 12.31 -5.00
N MET A 102 -11.62 12.73 -5.38
CA MET A 102 -12.21 14.00 -4.94
C MET A 102 -13.17 13.83 -3.76
N SER A 103 -13.30 12.62 -3.20
CA SER A 103 -14.22 12.32 -2.10
C SER A 103 -13.94 13.10 -0.81
N GLU A 104 -12.67 13.44 -0.53
CA GLU A 104 -12.23 14.17 0.66
C GLU A 104 -11.43 15.44 0.35
N GLY A 105 -11.79 16.20 -0.69
CA GLY A 105 -11.12 17.49 -0.93
C GLY A 105 -10.02 17.49 -1.99
N GLY A 106 -9.81 16.38 -2.72
CA GLY A 106 -8.82 16.29 -3.79
C GLY A 106 -7.36 16.27 -3.33
N GLY A 107 -7.11 16.04 -2.04
CA GLY A 107 -5.77 16.12 -1.45
C GLY A 107 -5.34 14.82 -0.78
N VAL A 108 -4.66 13.95 -1.52
CA VAL A 108 -3.42 13.31 -1.05
C VAL A 108 -2.71 12.60 -2.20
N CYS A 109 -1.46 12.99 -2.44
CA CYS A 109 -0.49 12.16 -3.15
C CYS A 109 0.34 11.40 -2.10
N LEU A 110 0.18 10.08 -2.01
CA LEU A 110 1.05 9.23 -1.20
C LEU A 110 2.34 8.98 -1.98
N ASN A 111 3.40 9.74 -1.67
CA ASN A 111 4.73 9.48 -2.22
C ASN A 111 5.28 8.17 -1.62
N GLN A 112 5.61 7.19 -2.48
CA GLN A 112 6.08 5.86 -2.07
C GLN A 112 7.42 5.87 -1.28
N ASN A 113 8.13 7.00 -1.25
CA ASN A 113 9.47 7.11 -0.65
C ASN A 113 9.49 7.51 0.84
N THR A 114 8.36 7.79 1.48
CA THR A 114 8.36 8.11 2.92
C THR A 114 8.56 6.87 3.80
N ILE A 115 8.40 5.66 3.27
CA ILE A 115 8.66 4.39 3.99
C ILE A 115 9.98 3.77 3.50
N SER A 116 11.03 4.57 3.40
CA SER A 116 12.38 4.06 3.13
C SER A 116 13.44 4.84 3.88
N LYS A 117 13.25 5.08 5.18
CA LYS A 117 14.30 5.12 6.22
C LYS A 117 13.62 5.02 7.59
N GLN A 118 13.63 3.85 8.22
CA GLN A 118 13.89 3.70 9.66
C GLN A 118 14.00 2.21 10.02
N VAL A 119 15.17 1.87 10.57
CA VAL A 119 15.62 0.61 11.22
C VAL A 119 15.89 -0.58 10.30
#